data_AF-A0AAW0INS8-F1
#
_entry.id   AF-A0AAW0INS8-F1
#
_cell.length_a   1.000
_cell.length_b   1.000
_cell.length_c   1.000
_cell.angle_alpha   90.00
_cell.angle_beta   90.00
_cell.angle_gamma   90.00
#
_symmetry.space_group_name_H-M   'P 1'
#
loop_
_entity.id
_entity.type
_entity.pdbx_description
1 polymer ?
#
loop_
_entity_poly.entity_id
_entity_poly.type
_entity_poly.pdbx_seq_one_letter_code
_entity_poly.pdbx_strand_id
1 'polypeptide(L)'
;MDFKIENTWDGFPVRHEPVCIKLSPGDEGMKMEVSAPFFNDPPAPLGEPGKPFSELWNYEVVEAFFLNDTTEQYLEVELCPHGQHLVLLLSGRRNIWKVSKQTYGTKSYNAQHVYLHRLEYFKPFSLNTLLGEEWKQPESDMWLIETPDV
;
A
#
# COMPACT_ATOMS: atom_id res chain seq x y z
N MET A 1 -1.03 9.69 11.61
CA MET A 1 -1.38 10.54 10.45
C MET A 1 -2.62 9.95 9.82
N ASP A 2 -3.56 10.80 9.46
CA ASP A 2 -4.86 10.38 8.94
C ASP A 2 -5.08 11.09 7.60
N PHE A 3 -5.35 10.31 6.56
CA PHE A 3 -5.54 10.78 5.20
C PHE A 3 -6.94 10.39 4.73
N LYS A 4 -7.53 11.27 3.91
CA LYS A 4 -8.82 11.03 3.28
C LYS A 4 -8.75 11.20 1.76
N ILE A 5 -9.35 10.27 1.01
CA ILE A 5 -9.61 10.46 -0.42
C ILE A 5 -11.07 10.86 -0.57
N GLU A 6 -11.26 12.16 -0.77
CA GLU A 6 -12.58 12.81 -0.88
C GLU A 6 -12.89 13.24 -2.31
N ASN A 7 -11.92 13.10 -3.22
CA ASN A 7 -12.02 13.53 -4.59
C ASN A 7 -11.61 12.40 -5.57
N THR A 8 -12.24 12.39 -6.73
CA THR A 8 -11.83 11.62 -7.91
C THR A 8 -10.57 12.21 -8.52
N TRP A 9 -9.94 11.46 -9.43
CA TRP A 9 -8.69 11.85 -10.10
C TRP A 9 -8.77 13.18 -10.88
N ASP A 10 -9.98 13.59 -11.29
CA ASP A 10 -10.27 14.85 -11.99
C ASP A 10 -10.70 15.98 -11.02
N GLY A 11 -10.55 15.77 -9.72
CA GLY A 11 -10.74 16.78 -8.68
C GLY A 11 -12.18 16.96 -8.19
N PHE A 12 -13.16 16.23 -8.74
CA PHE A 12 -14.54 16.30 -8.25
C PHE A 12 -14.73 15.50 -6.96
N PRO A 13 -15.68 15.87 -6.08
CA PRO A 13 -15.98 15.06 -4.90
C PRO A 13 -16.46 13.66 -5.25
N VAL A 14 -16.07 12.68 -4.44
CA VAL A 14 -16.61 11.32 -4.55
C VAL A 14 -18.09 11.28 -4.18
N ARG A 15 -18.83 10.31 -4.75
CA ARG A 15 -20.29 10.11 -4.50
C ARG A 15 -20.58 8.96 -3.52
N HIS A 16 -19.61 8.64 -2.68
CA HIS A 16 -19.65 7.58 -1.68
C HIS A 16 -18.88 8.05 -0.44
N GLU A 17 -18.85 7.24 0.62
CA GLU A 17 -18.05 7.55 1.81
C GLU A 17 -16.55 7.68 1.47
N PRO A 18 -15.83 8.68 2.02
CA PRO A 18 -14.42 8.91 1.72
C PRO A 18 -13.46 7.80 2.15
N VAL A 19 -12.35 7.68 1.40
CA VAL A 19 -11.30 6.72 1.74
C VAL A 19 -10.45 7.12 2.90
N CYS A 20 -10.46 6.37 4.00
CA CYS A 20 -9.65 6.68 5.17
C CYS A 20 -8.41 5.79 5.25
N ILE A 21 -7.24 6.42 5.25
CA ILE A 21 -5.95 5.76 5.48
C ILE A 21 -5.34 6.34 6.75
N LYS A 22 -5.05 5.49 7.73
CA LYS A 22 -4.40 5.88 8.98
C LYS A 22 -3.04 5.23 9.10
N LEU A 23 -2.02 6.04 9.30
CA LEU A 23 -0.66 5.62 9.60
C LEU A 23 -0.35 5.89 11.07
N SER A 24 0.09 4.88 11.80
CA SER A 24 0.53 5.00 13.19
C SER A 24 1.79 4.19 13.45
N PRO A 25 2.55 4.48 14.51
CA PRO A 25 3.58 3.57 14.99
C PRO A 25 2.99 2.17 15.28
N GLY A 26 3.75 1.12 14.98
CA GLY A 26 3.51 -0.26 15.36
C GLY A 26 4.77 -0.87 15.99
N ASP A 27 4.65 -2.07 16.56
CA ASP A 27 5.70 -2.68 17.39
C ASP A 27 7.05 -2.84 16.65
N GLU A 28 7.02 -3.16 15.35
CA GLU A 28 8.22 -3.33 14.51
C GLU A 28 8.18 -2.47 13.23
N GLY A 29 7.50 -1.32 13.27
CA GLY A 29 7.46 -0.42 12.12
C GLY A 29 6.25 0.50 12.10
N MET A 30 5.68 0.67 10.90
CA MET A 30 4.48 1.48 10.70
C MET A 30 3.27 0.56 10.53
N LYS A 31 2.18 0.88 11.23
CA LYS A 31 0.87 0.31 11.00
C LYS A 31 0.12 1.20 10.02
N MET A 32 -0.35 0.62 8.91
CA MET A 32 -1.28 1.24 7.97
C MET A 32 -2.65 0.58 8.13
N GLU A 33 -3.67 1.39 8.41
CA GLU A 33 -5.07 0.96 8.49
C GLU A 33 -5.85 1.63 7.37
N VAL A 34 -6.67 0.84 6.67
CA VAL A 34 -7.56 1.29 5.60
C VAL A 34 -8.99 0.97 6.00
N SER A 35 -9.90 1.93 5.87
CA SER A 35 -11.34 1.74 6.08
C SER A 35 -12.11 2.27 4.88
N ALA A 36 -13.14 1.53 4.42
CA ALA A 36 -13.73 1.68 3.09
C ALA A 36 -15.15 1.25 2.65
N PRO A 37 -15.79 1.77 1.56
CA PRO A 37 -16.64 0.91 0.76
C PRO A 37 -15.92 -0.06 -0.17
N PHE A 38 -16.48 -1.26 -0.15
CA PHE A 38 -16.32 -2.31 -1.12
C PHE A 38 -17.30 -2.12 -2.29
N PHE A 39 -16.79 -2.01 -3.51
CA PHE A 39 -17.60 -1.63 -4.67
C PHE A 39 -17.96 -2.81 -5.57
N ASN A 40 -19.26 -3.06 -5.76
CA ASN A 40 -19.78 -3.98 -6.78
C ASN A 40 -19.38 -5.47 -6.66
N ASP A 41 -18.88 -5.90 -5.49
CA ASP A 41 -18.54 -7.30 -5.20
C ASP A 41 -17.65 -7.98 -6.27
N PRO A 42 -16.46 -7.44 -6.58
CA PRO A 42 -15.59 -7.97 -7.61
C PRO A 42 -15.04 -9.34 -7.22
N PRO A 43 -14.71 -10.18 -8.23
CA PRO A 43 -14.10 -11.46 -7.98
C PRO A 43 -12.79 -11.30 -7.19
N ALA A 44 -12.57 -12.20 -6.24
CA ALA A 44 -11.34 -12.25 -5.48
C ALA A 44 -10.15 -12.70 -6.36
N PRO A 45 -8.92 -12.21 -6.09
CA PRO A 45 -7.72 -12.76 -6.67
C PRO A 45 -7.57 -14.25 -6.40
N LEU A 46 -6.92 -14.97 -7.32
CA LEU A 46 -6.61 -16.40 -7.19
C LEU A 46 -5.45 -16.63 -6.17
N GLY A 47 -5.65 -16.23 -4.92
CA GLY A 47 -4.64 -16.34 -3.85
C GLY A 47 -5.29 -16.41 -2.47
N GLU A 48 -4.54 -16.88 -1.48
CA GLU A 48 -5.02 -16.92 -0.10
C GLU A 48 -5.01 -15.51 0.53
N PRO A 49 -6.06 -15.13 1.29
CA PRO A 49 -6.04 -13.91 2.10
C PRO A 49 -4.81 -13.85 3.01
N GLY A 50 -4.22 -12.65 3.15
CA GLY A 50 -3.03 -12.38 3.94
C GLY A 50 -1.72 -12.69 3.23
N LYS A 51 -1.74 -13.15 1.97
CA LYS A 51 -0.54 -13.47 1.19
C LYS A 51 -0.27 -12.49 0.05
N PRO A 52 1.02 -12.35 -0.33
CA PRO A 52 1.40 -11.61 -1.53
C PRO A 52 0.73 -12.17 -2.78
N PHE A 53 0.28 -11.29 -3.69
CA PHE A 53 -0.29 -11.70 -4.97
C PHE A 53 0.11 -10.69 -6.06
N SER A 54 0.72 -11.19 -7.14
CA SER A 54 1.20 -10.35 -8.25
C SER A 54 0.06 -9.81 -9.10
N GLU A 55 0.29 -8.68 -9.76
CA GLU A 55 -0.69 -8.02 -10.63
C GLU A 55 -1.99 -7.64 -9.92
N LEU A 56 -1.90 -7.29 -8.64
CA LEU A 56 -3.06 -7.00 -7.81
C LEU A 56 -3.82 -5.74 -8.29
N TRP A 57 -3.15 -4.83 -9.01
CA TRP A 57 -3.75 -3.71 -9.75
C TRP A 57 -4.82 -4.10 -10.78
N ASN A 58 -4.95 -5.39 -11.16
CA ASN A 58 -6.07 -5.87 -11.98
C ASN A 58 -7.38 -6.08 -11.17
N TYR A 59 -7.33 -5.88 -9.85
CA TYR A 59 -8.42 -6.04 -8.90
C TYR A 59 -8.71 -4.71 -8.17
N GLU A 60 -9.74 -4.70 -7.33
CA GLU A 60 -9.97 -3.59 -6.40
C GLU A 60 -8.86 -3.56 -5.33
N VAL A 61 -8.11 -2.47 -5.22
CA VAL A 61 -6.94 -2.36 -4.30
C VAL A 61 -6.63 -0.95 -3.84
N VAL A 62 -6.16 -0.75 -2.59
CA VAL A 62 -5.61 0.56 -2.13
C VAL A 62 -4.12 0.53 -2.33
N GLU A 63 -3.55 1.56 -2.94
CA GLU A 63 -2.10 1.73 -3.14
C GLU A 63 -1.72 2.94 -2.30
N ALA A 64 -0.71 2.76 -1.48
CA ALA A 64 0.05 3.85 -0.91
C ALA A 64 1.46 3.84 -1.50
N PHE A 65 1.93 5.02 -1.87
CA PHE A 65 3.30 5.23 -2.35
C PHE A 65 4.09 5.99 -1.29
N PHE A 66 5.17 5.37 -0.84
CA PHE A 66 6.12 5.97 0.08
C PHE A 66 7.41 6.33 -0.66
N LEU A 67 7.50 7.57 -1.12
CA LEU A 67 8.64 8.20 -1.79
C LEU A 67 9.81 8.48 -0.83
N ASN A 68 11.02 8.14 -1.25
CA ASN A 68 12.25 8.65 -0.64
C ASN A 68 12.50 10.08 -1.18
N ASP A 69 12.86 11.00 -0.30
CA ASP A 69 13.12 12.41 -0.63
C ASP A 69 14.57 12.68 -1.06
N THR A 70 15.46 11.71 -0.91
CA THR A 70 16.89 11.82 -1.24
C THR A 70 17.33 10.95 -2.42
N THR A 71 16.56 9.92 -2.75
CA THR A 71 16.86 8.99 -3.86
C THR A 71 15.62 8.79 -4.74
N GLU A 72 15.77 8.11 -5.87
CA GLU A 72 14.63 7.73 -6.72
C GLU A 72 13.87 6.51 -6.19
N GLN A 73 14.17 6.05 -4.97
CA GLN A 73 13.54 4.87 -4.40
C GLN A 73 12.17 5.19 -3.81
N TYR A 74 11.26 4.23 -3.91
CA TYR A 74 9.97 4.34 -3.25
C TYR A 74 9.39 2.97 -2.96
N LEU A 75 8.57 2.89 -1.91
CA LEU A 75 7.76 1.73 -1.58
C LEU A 75 6.37 1.91 -2.17
N GLU A 76 5.82 0.86 -2.76
CA GLU A 76 4.45 0.76 -3.23
C GLU A 76 3.77 -0.37 -2.46
N VAL A 77 2.61 -0.08 -1.88
CA VAL A 77 1.85 -1.01 -1.02
C VAL A 77 0.43 -1.09 -1.54
N GLU A 78 0.05 -2.22 -2.12
CA GLU A 78 -1.29 -2.54 -2.61
C GLU A 78 -2.03 -3.47 -1.63
N LEU A 79 -3.29 -3.16 -1.32
CA LEU A 79 -4.13 -3.94 -0.40
C LEU A 79 -5.48 -4.26 -1.03
N CYS A 80 -5.85 -5.53 -1.15
CA CYS A 80 -7.11 -6.01 -1.73
C CYS A 80 -8.19 -6.26 -0.65
N PRO A 81 -9.51 -6.04 -0.93
CA PRO A 81 -10.62 -6.40 -0.03
C PRO A 81 -10.63 -7.83 0.43
N HIS A 82 -10.13 -8.71 -0.41
CA HIS A 82 -10.07 -10.13 -0.15
C HIS A 82 -8.85 -10.54 0.66
N GLY A 83 -8.02 -9.56 1.08
CA GLY A 83 -6.91 -9.74 2.02
C GLY A 83 -5.56 -10.03 1.37
N GLN A 84 -5.48 -10.22 0.06
CA GLN A 84 -4.20 -10.29 -0.64
C GLN A 84 -3.56 -8.89 -0.66
N HIS A 85 -2.24 -8.85 -0.78
CA HIS A 85 -1.48 -7.61 -0.84
C HIS A 85 -0.33 -7.71 -1.83
N LEU A 86 0.22 -6.58 -2.24
CA LEU A 86 1.45 -6.50 -3.00
C LEU A 86 2.31 -5.39 -2.42
N VAL A 87 3.57 -5.68 -2.14
CA VAL A 87 4.49 -4.67 -1.60
C VAL A 87 5.80 -4.71 -2.39
N LEU A 88 6.11 -3.59 -3.02
CA LEU A 88 7.22 -3.43 -3.95
C LEU A 88 8.14 -2.32 -3.46
N LEU A 89 9.44 -2.56 -3.48
CA LEU A 89 10.47 -1.53 -3.39
C LEU A 89 10.99 -1.26 -4.80
N LEU A 90 10.88 -0.03 -5.28
CA LEU A 90 11.27 0.37 -6.62
C LEU A 90 12.37 1.44 -6.58
N SER A 91 13.11 1.60 -7.67
CA SER A 91 14.13 2.65 -7.86
C SER A 91 14.00 3.29 -9.24
N GLY A 92 13.33 4.45 -9.31
CA GLY A 92 12.87 5.04 -10.56
C GLY A 92 11.57 4.41 -11.05
N ARG A 93 10.98 4.99 -12.11
CA ARG A 93 9.64 4.62 -12.57
C ARG A 93 9.57 3.15 -13.02
N ARG A 94 8.75 2.34 -12.34
CA ARG A 94 8.46 0.93 -12.69
C ARG A 94 9.70 0.03 -12.72
N ASN A 95 10.76 0.41 -12.03
CA ASN A 95 11.96 -0.40 -11.91
C ASN A 95 11.95 -1.10 -10.55
N ILE A 96 11.42 -2.32 -10.51
CA ILE A 96 11.29 -3.11 -9.29
C ILE A 96 12.67 -3.54 -8.83
N TRP A 97 13.00 -3.19 -7.60
CA TRP A 97 14.22 -3.65 -6.94
C TRP A 97 13.94 -4.88 -6.08
N LYS A 98 12.89 -4.85 -5.25
CA LYS A 98 12.54 -5.96 -4.37
C LYS A 98 11.03 -6.14 -4.24
N VAL A 99 10.61 -7.38 -4.07
CA VAL A 99 9.22 -7.75 -3.78
C VAL A 99 9.14 -8.40 -2.41
N SER A 100 8.19 -7.97 -1.58
CA SER A 100 7.95 -8.59 -0.27
C SER A 100 7.24 -9.93 -0.43
N LYS A 101 7.78 -10.97 0.21
CA LYS A 101 7.10 -12.26 0.38
C LYS A 101 6.36 -12.39 1.71
N GLN A 102 6.30 -11.31 2.49
CA GLN A 102 5.75 -11.35 3.84
C GLN A 102 4.25 -11.61 3.81
N THR A 103 3.80 -12.46 4.73
CA THR A 103 2.39 -12.66 5.03
C THR A 103 1.99 -11.68 6.13
N TYR A 104 0.92 -10.92 5.94
CA TYR A 104 0.41 -10.01 6.95
C TYR A 104 -0.91 -10.54 7.49
N GLY A 105 -1.12 -10.39 8.80
CA GLY A 105 -2.37 -10.76 9.43
C GLY A 105 -3.48 -9.81 9.00
N THR A 106 -4.33 -10.23 8.06
CA THR A 106 -5.53 -9.48 7.70
C THR A 106 -6.63 -9.77 8.71
N LYS A 107 -7.05 -8.76 9.46
CA LYS A 107 -8.29 -8.85 10.23
C LYS A 107 -9.39 -8.16 9.44
N SER A 108 -10.15 -8.94 8.68
CA SER A 108 -11.38 -8.45 8.04
C SER A 108 -12.46 -8.35 9.12
N TYR A 109 -12.71 -7.13 9.60
CA TYR A 109 -13.86 -6.84 10.43
C TYR A 109 -15.02 -6.46 9.50
N ASN A 110 -15.76 -7.48 9.05
CA ASN A 110 -16.86 -7.39 8.10
C ASN A 110 -16.41 -7.03 6.67
N ALA A 111 -16.87 -7.82 5.70
CA ALA A 111 -16.51 -7.82 4.27
C ALA A 111 -16.91 -6.55 3.47
N GLN A 112 -16.91 -5.37 4.09
CA GLN A 112 -17.43 -4.14 3.50
C GLN A 112 -16.37 -3.09 3.21
N HIS A 113 -15.08 -3.33 3.51
CA HIS A 113 -14.10 -2.24 3.53
C HIS A 113 -12.72 -2.58 2.94
N VAL A 114 -12.48 -2.34 1.63
CA VAL A 114 -11.17 -1.91 1.03
C VAL A 114 -11.40 -0.98 -0.19
N TYR A 115 -10.43 -0.13 -0.58
CA TYR A 115 -10.55 1.03 -1.52
C TYR A 115 -9.45 1.20 -2.58
N LEU A 116 -9.36 2.31 -3.36
CA LEU A 116 -8.56 2.62 -4.58
C LEU A 116 -7.69 3.94 -4.58
N HIS A 117 -6.81 4.12 -5.60
CA HIS A 117 -5.75 5.17 -5.92
C HIS A 117 -6.21 6.51 -6.55
N ARG A 118 -5.43 7.59 -6.81
CA ARG A 118 -4.13 8.22 -6.40
C ARG A 118 -4.09 9.65 -7.03
N LEU A 119 -3.33 10.57 -6.40
CA LEU A 119 -2.57 11.73 -6.94
C LEU A 119 -3.22 13.12 -7.04
N GLU A 120 -2.94 13.98 -6.05
CA GLU A 120 -2.18 15.24 -6.19
C GLU A 120 -1.80 15.75 -4.79
N TYR A 121 -0.65 16.44 -4.66
CA TYR A 121 0.01 16.89 -3.42
C TYR A 121 0.77 15.83 -2.62
N PHE A 122 1.76 15.19 -3.25
CA PHE A 122 2.84 14.60 -2.47
C PHE A 122 3.63 15.73 -1.79
N LYS A 123 3.36 15.94 -0.50
CA LYS A 123 4.41 16.46 0.35
C LYS A 123 5.52 15.40 0.36
N PRO A 124 6.79 15.78 0.22
CA PRO A 124 7.88 14.91 0.64
C PRO A 124 7.55 14.41 2.05
N PHE A 125 7.56 13.10 2.25
CA PHE A 125 7.47 12.54 3.59
C PHE A 125 8.69 11.62 3.75
N SER A 126 9.29 11.66 4.92
CA SER A 126 10.39 10.78 5.27
C SER A 126 9.88 9.76 6.28
N LEU A 127 10.32 8.51 6.17
CA LEU A 127 10.04 7.50 7.20
C LEU A 127 10.59 7.94 8.56
N ASN A 128 11.67 8.74 8.57
CA ASN A 128 12.19 9.36 9.79
C ASN A 128 11.20 10.38 10.38
N THR A 129 10.42 11.08 9.55
CA THR A 129 9.36 11.99 10.02
C THR A 129 8.22 11.23 10.70
N LEU A 130 7.99 9.97 10.32
CA LEU A 130 6.91 9.11 10.86
C LEU A 130 7.35 8.27 12.05
N LEU A 131 8.59 7.76 12.01
CA LEU A 131 9.11 6.72 12.90
C LEU A 131 10.25 7.21 13.79
N GLY A 132 10.63 8.49 13.67
CA GLY A 132 11.73 9.13 14.39
C GLY A 132 13.05 9.07 13.61
N GLU A 133 13.96 10.02 13.88
CA GLU A 133 15.26 10.11 13.19
C GLU A 133 16.17 8.90 13.42
N GLU A 134 15.91 8.13 14.48
CA GLU A 134 16.61 6.90 14.81
C GLU A 134 16.11 5.68 14.02
N TRP A 135 15.04 5.84 13.23
CA TRP A 135 14.51 4.75 12.41
C TRP A 135 15.53 4.37 11.34
N LYS A 136 15.89 3.08 11.32
CA LYS A 136 16.70 2.47 10.28
C LYS A 136 15.85 1.41 9.61
N GLN A 137 15.84 1.39 8.28
CA GLN A 137 15.23 0.29 7.55
C GLN A 137 15.88 -1.02 8.01
N PRO A 138 15.11 -1.96 8.60
CA PRO A 138 15.67 -3.22 9.05
C PRO A 138 16.14 -4.04 7.85
N GLU A 139 17.32 -4.66 7.95
CA GLU A 139 17.71 -5.72 7.02
C GLU A 139 16.72 -6.87 7.19
N SER A 140 16.16 -7.37 6.09
CA SER A 140 15.17 -8.44 6.12
C SER A 140 15.29 -9.34 4.90
N ASP A 141 15.41 -10.64 5.19
CA ASP A 141 15.45 -11.73 4.20
C ASP A 141 14.12 -11.88 3.43
N MET A 142 13.08 -11.15 3.86
CA MET A 142 11.76 -11.15 3.20
C MET A 142 11.72 -10.31 1.93
N TRP A 143 12.79 -9.55 1.64
CA TRP A 143 12.95 -8.78 0.41
C TRP A 143 13.92 -9.48 -0.54
N LEU A 144 13.38 -10.18 -1.54
CA LEU A 144 14.22 -10.80 -2.58
C LEU A 144 14.37 -9.84 -3.78
N ILE A 145 15.57 -9.81 -4.35
CA ILE A 145 15.84 -9.12 -5.62
C ILE A 145 15.20 -9.97 -6.72
N GLU A 146 14.32 -9.39 -7.53
CA GLU A 146 13.90 -10.05 -8.77
C GLU A 146 15.07 -10.00 -9.76
N THR A 147 15.52 -11.17 -10.20
CA THR A 147 16.36 -11.26 -11.40
C THR A 147 15.46 -10.96 -12.59
N PRO A 148 15.81 -10.01 -13.47
CA PRO A 148 15.05 -9.81 -14.69
C PRO A 148 15.05 -11.12 -15.47
N ASP A 149 13.87 -11.55 -15.95
CA ASP A 149 13.78 -12.64 -16.91
C ASP A 149 14.65 -12.29 -18.12
N VAL A 150 15.65 -13.14 -18.39
CA VAL A 150 16.56 -13.04 -19.55
C VAL A 150 15.86 -13.53 -20.81
#